data_AF-A0A6G1L3P3-F1
#
_entry.id   AF-A0A6G1L3P3-F1
#
_cell.length_a   1.000
_cell.length_b   1.000
_cell.length_c   1.000
_cell.angle_alpha   90.00
_cell.angle_beta   90.00
_cell.angle_gamma   90.00
#
_symmetry.space_group_name_H-M   'P 1'
#
loop_
_entity.id
_entity.type
_entity.pdbx_description
1 polymer ?
#
loop_
_entity_poly.entity_id
_entity_poly.type
_entity_poly.pdbx_seq_one_letter_code
_entity_poly.pdbx_strand_id
1 'polypeptide(L)'
;MQDADMISAFESHHPTQIIYPALDILDWLGLRNRDVQLLPPVNAANRYEPLPLIQDRAVTANANRDSDGECAFVSITKASCEDDRAEFTPPTYSTSAVPSLLTELRKARRYPGKTVLKVLTSCSGSTVLVHVVYKIEMRDISRVSCAMPEGLCTFEISELEAARDGDQWLIDLKGLIGRSTDHAVRHVRAQLDGRRGVDLRDVNIAWKPRRHPPYRANIRRSPRFRILSPEDLREDERSCVICGDNYASDNETAVELPYGKHHMCMTCLIQWSQSKGAQDANCHSCRSRISEGTELESLQFGTSATDPKAYNIEDEGNQHYK
;
A
#
# COMPACT_ATOMS: atom_id res chain seq x y z
N MET A 1 0.78 3.42 30.43
CA MET A 1 0.54 2.12 29.76
C MET A 1 -0.87 1.74 30.09
N GLN A 2 -1.80 1.95 29.15
CA GLN A 2 -3.14 1.39 29.27
C GLN A 2 -3.00 -0.11 28.99
N ASP A 3 -3.51 -0.94 29.90
CA ASP A 3 -3.66 -2.37 29.64
C ASP A 3 -4.44 -2.52 28.35
N ALA A 4 -3.81 -3.12 27.33
CA ALA A 4 -4.51 -3.51 26.12
C ALA A 4 -5.45 -4.64 26.53
N ASP A 5 -6.69 -4.27 26.86
CA ASP A 5 -7.77 -5.22 27.16
C ASP A 5 -7.78 -6.28 26.07
N MET A 6 -7.36 -7.49 26.43
CA MET A 6 -7.43 -8.64 25.54
C MET A 6 -8.90 -8.88 25.23
N ILE A 7 -9.30 -8.53 24.01
CA ILE A 7 -10.66 -8.75 23.51
C ILE A 7 -10.93 -10.26 23.53
N SER A 8 -11.81 -10.70 24.43
CA SER A 8 -12.19 -12.11 24.54
C SER A 8 -13.11 -12.48 23.39
N ALA A 9 -12.76 -13.51 22.61
CA ALA A 9 -13.58 -13.99 21.49
C ALA A 9 -15.00 -14.44 21.89
N PHE A 10 -15.24 -14.64 23.19
CA PHE A 10 -16.53 -15.09 23.73
C PHE A 10 -17.47 -13.93 24.11
N GLU A 11 -16.99 -12.69 24.07
CA GLU A 11 -17.79 -11.52 24.39
C GLU A 11 -18.59 -11.03 23.17
N SER A 12 -19.59 -10.18 23.41
CA SER A 12 -20.31 -9.53 22.32
C SER A 12 -19.47 -8.39 21.76
N HIS A 13 -19.46 -8.23 20.44
CA HIS A 13 -18.67 -7.22 19.76
C HIS A 13 -19.49 -6.42 18.76
N HIS A 14 -19.01 -5.21 18.49
CA HIS A 14 -19.48 -4.35 17.41
C HIS A 14 -18.31 -4.03 16.46
N PRO A 15 -18.18 -4.75 15.33
CA PRO A 15 -17.27 -4.37 14.26
C PRO A 15 -17.71 -3.08 13.54
N THR A 16 -16.75 -2.20 13.28
CA THR A 16 -16.90 -1.01 12.42
C THR A 16 -15.96 -1.15 11.23
N GLN A 17 -16.54 -1.28 10.04
CA GLN A 17 -15.82 -1.38 8.77
C GLN A 17 -15.79 -0.03 8.06
N ILE A 18 -14.64 0.33 7.50
CA ILE A 18 -14.46 1.54 6.69
C ILE A 18 -14.21 1.12 5.24
N ILE A 19 -14.95 1.73 4.31
CA ILE A 19 -14.81 1.57 2.87
C ILE A 19 -14.39 2.92 2.30
N TYR A 20 -13.15 3.02 1.80
CA TYR A 20 -12.60 4.26 1.26
C TYR A 20 -11.63 4.04 0.08
N PRO A 21 -11.79 4.72 -1.06
CA PRO A 21 -12.89 5.62 -1.40
C PRO A 21 -14.15 4.86 -1.84
N ALA A 22 -15.30 5.23 -1.27
CA ALA A 22 -16.62 4.71 -1.63
C ALA A 22 -17.25 5.58 -2.73
N LEU A 23 -16.93 5.27 -3.99
CA LEU A 23 -17.37 6.08 -5.15
C LEU A 23 -18.89 6.05 -5.40
N ASP A 24 -19.60 5.07 -4.86
CA ASP A 24 -21.07 5.00 -4.93
C ASP A 24 -21.75 6.16 -4.17
N ILE A 25 -21.02 6.86 -3.28
CA ILE A 25 -21.50 8.10 -2.65
C ILE A 25 -21.75 9.20 -3.69
N LEU A 26 -21.02 9.22 -4.82
CA LEU A 26 -21.26 10.20 -5.89
C LEU A 26 -22.66 10.11 -6.45
N ASP A 27 -23.18 8.89 -6.62
CA ASP A 27 -24.55 8.65 -7.08
C ASP A 27 -25.56 9.16 -6.05
N TRP A 28 -25.29 8.88 -4.77
CA TRP A 28 -26.12 9.29 -3.65
C TRP A 28 -26.23 10.81 -3.50
N LEU A 29 -25.13 11.52 -3.72
CA LEU A 29 -25.06 12.97 -3.62
C LEU A 29 -25.46 13.69 -4.93
N GLY A 30 -25.73 12.94 -6.01
CA GLY A 30 -25.97 13.53 -7.34
C GLY A 30 -24.73 14.25 -7.91
N LEU A 31 -23.53 13.86 -7.47
CA LEU A 31 -22.26 14.52 -7.80
C LEU A 31 -21.49 13.83 -8.93
N ARG A 32 -22.18 13.15 -9.86
CA ARG A 32 -21.57 12.39 -10.97
C ARG A 32 -20.56 13.19 -11.82
N ASN A 33 -20.64 14.53 -11.79
CA ASN A 33 -19.80 15.44 -12.56
C ASN A 33 -18.83 16.27 -11.69
N ARG A 34 -18.64 15.96 -10.40
CA ARG A 34 -17.64 16.62 -9.56
C ARG A 34 -16.33 15.85 -9.54
N ASP A 35 -15.24 16.59 -9.44
CA ASP A 35 -13.91 16.04 -9.26
C ASP A 35 -13.80 15.41 -7.87
N VAL A 36 -13.78 14.07 -7.84
CA VAL A 36 -13.31 13.33 -6.67
C VAL A 36 -11.86 13.71 -6.44
N GLN A 37 -11.53 14.20 -5.25
CA GLN A 37 -10.15 14.46 -4.89
C GLN A 37 -9.67 13.42 -3.90
N LEU A 38 -8.64 12.68 -4.28
CA LEU A 38 -7.90 11.81 -3.38
C LEU A 38 -6.69 12.57 -2.84
N LEU A 39 -6.64 12.79 -1.54
CA LEU A 39 -5.53 13.51 -0.90
C LEU A 39 -4.23 12.75 -1.02
N PRO A 40 -3.13 13.36 -1.50
CA PRO A 40 -1.85 12.68 -1.71
C PRO A 40 -1.39 11.97 -0.43
N PRO A 41 -0.71 10.82 -0.53
CA PRO A 41 -0.22 10.12 0.65
C PRO A 41 0.76 10.98 1.44
N VAL A 42 0.61 10.96 2.76
CA VAL A 42 1.56 11.63 3.65
C VAL A 42 2.97 11.10 3.38
N ASN A 43 3.89 12.04 3.18
CA ASN A 43 5.31 11.78 2.98
C ASN A 43 5.64 10.89 1.76
N ALA A 44 4.83 10.95 0.70
CA ALA A 44 4.98 10.10 -0.49
C ALA A 44 6.40 10.12 -1.09
N ALA A 45 7.03 11.30 -1.20
CA ALA A 45 8.39 11.46 -1.74
C ALA A 45 9.47 10.69 -0.98
N ASN A 46 9.22 10.35 0.30
CA ASN A 46 10.14 9.57 1.12
C ASN A 46 9.78 8.10 1.23
N ARG A 47 8.62 7.70 0.70
CA ARG A 47 8.08 6.34 0.78
C ARG A 47 8.31 5.60 -0.52
N TYR A 48 8.59 4.31 -0.40
CA TYR A 48 8.60 3.40 -1.53
C TYR A 48 7.16 3.10 -1.94
N GLU A 49 6.94 2.82 -3.23
CA GLU A 49 5.67 2.29 -3.67
C GLU A 49 5.34 1.00 -2.88
N PRO A 50 4.15 0.87 -2.26
CA PRO A 50 3.81 -0.26 -1.40
C PRO A 50 3.38 -1.47 -2.23
N LEU A 51 4.28 -1.91 -3.10
CA LEU A 51 4.15 -3.17 -3.85
C LEU A 51 4.66 -4.34 -3.01
N PRO A 52 4.26 -5.58 -3.32
CA PRO A 52 4.82 -6.76 -2.67
C PRO A 52 6.36 -6.74 -2.71
N LEU A 53 6.99 -6.93 -1.55
CA LEU A 53 8.45 -7.02 -1.46
C LEU A 53 8.99 -8.19 -2.28
N ILE A 54 8.24 -9.30 -2.30
CA ILE A 54 8.59 -10.54 -2.98
C ILE A 54 7.79 -10.61 -4.28
N GLN A 55 8.50 -10.65 -5.41
CA GLN A 55 7.90 -10.81 -6.75
C GLN A 55 7.82 -12.29 -7.14
N ASP A 56 7.25 -13.11 -6.28
CA ASP A 56 6.97 -14.50 -6.60
C ASP A 56 5.47 -14.69 -6.79
N ARG A 57 5.07 -15.34 -7.89
CA ARG A 57 3.64 -15.53 -8.22
C ARG A 57 2.93 -16.38 -7.17
N ALA A 58 3.58 -17.42 -6.65
CA ALA A 58 2.99 -18.28 -5.63
C ALA A 58 2.93 -17.55 -4.28
N VAL A 59 3.98 -16.80 -3.90
CA VAL A 59 3.94 -15.97 -2.69
C VAL A 59 2.87 -14.89 -2.81
N THR A 60 2.75 -14.23 -3.96
CA THR A 60 1.74 -13.18 -4.16
C THR A 60 0.32 -13.76 -4.12
N ALA A 61 0.10 -14.92 -4.75
CA ALA A 61 -1.18 -15.62 -4.71
C ALA A 61 -1.56 -16.10 -3.29
N ASN A 62 -0.58 -16.55 -2.50
CA ASN A 62 -0.83 -17.11 -1.16
C ASN A 62 -0.76 -16.08 -0.03
N ALA A 63 -0.01 -14.98 -0.21
CA ALA A 63 0.16 -13.96 0.83
C ALA A 63 -1.12 -13.17 1.05
N ASN A 64 -2.09 -13.24 0.12
CA ASN A 64 -3.41 -12.60 0.22
C ASN A 64 -3.38 -11.08 0.54
N ARG A 65 -2.20 -10.46 0.37
CA ARG A 65 -1.85 -9.10 0.83
C ARG A 65 -2.60 -7.97 0.16
N ASP A 66 -3.18 -8.26 -0.99
CA ASP A 66 -3.97 -7.33 -1.79
C ASP A 66 -5.42 -7.80 -1.92
N SER A 67 -5.83 -8.79 -1.12
CA SER A 67 -7.23 -9.20 -1.04
C SER A 67 -8.06 -8.19 -0.27
N ASP A 68 -9.34 -8.12 -0.59
CA ASP A 68 -10.33 -7.31 0.13
C ASP A 68 -10.33 -7.58 1.64
N GLY A 69 -9.99 -8.82 2.05
CA GLY A 69 -9.97 -9.23 3.45
C GLY A 69 -8.77 -8.70 4.24
N GLU A 70 -7.55 -8.85 3.72
CA GLU A 70 -6.35 -8.36 4.43
C GLU A 70 -6.22 -6.84 4.38
N CYS A 71 -6.69 -6.23 3.29
CA CYS A 71 -6.69 -4.79 3.17
C CYS A 71 -7.90 -4.14 3.87
N ALA A 72 -8.78 -4.91 4.51
CA ALA A 72 -9.96 -4.34 5.15
C ALA A 72 -9.59 -3.49 6.37
N PHE A 73 -10.16 -2.30 6.46
CA PHE A 73 -10.09 -1.48 7.67
C PHE A 73 -11.31 -1.78 8.52
N VAL A 74 -11.14 -2.71 9.47
CA VAL A 74 -12.16 -3.12 10.42
C VAL A 74 -11.62 -2.97 11.83
N SER A 75 -12.32 -2.19 12.64
CA SER A 75 -12.07 -2.10 14.08
C SER A 75 -13.13 -2.91 14.82
N ILE A 76 -12.74 -3.62 15.87
CA ILE A 76 -13.65 -4.41 16.70
C ILE A 76 -13.68 -3.78 18.08
N THR A 77 -14.88 -3.44 18.54
CA THR A 77 -15.09 -2.90 19.89
C THR A 77 -15.96 -3.85 20.70
N LYS A 78 -15.67 -3.97 22.00
CA LYS A 78 -16.50 -4.75 22.92
C LYS A 78 -17.86 -4.05 23.08
N ALA A 79 -18.94 -4.82 22.92
CA ALA A 79 -20.29 -4.35 23.17
C ALA A 79 -20.64 -4.55 24.64
N SER A 80 -20.77 -3.45 25.38
CA SER A 80 -21.21 -3.45 26.78
C SER A 80 -22.73 -3.22 26.83
N CYS A 81 -23.50 -4.30 26.88
CA CYS A 81 -24.95 -4.22 27.14
C CYS A 81 -25.27 -3.96 28.63
N GLU A 82 -24.46 -3.18 29.33
CA GLU A 82 -24.68 -2.90 30.75
C GLU A 82 -25.84 -1.91 30.90
N ASP A 83 -27.01 -2.49 31.23
CA ASP A 83 -28.20 -2.00 31.96
C ASP A 83 -28.79 -0.60 31.72
N ASP A 84 -28.25 0.24 30.84
CA ASP A 84 -28.93 1.42 30.36
C ASP A 84 -29.98 1.01 29.31
N ARG A 85 -31.07 0.39 29.78
CA ARG A 85 -32.37 0.32 29.09
C ARG A 85 -33.03 1.70 28.92
N ALA A 86 -32.27 2.79 29.07
CA ALA A 86 -32.69 4.11 28.64
C ALA A 86 -33.12 3.98 27.18
N GLU A 87 -34.39 4.30 26.92
CA GLU A 87 -35.06 4.14 25.64
C GLU A 87 -34.11 4.52 24.51
N PHE A 88 -33.68 3.52 23.74
CA PHE A 88 -32.93 3.75 22.52
C PHE A 88 -33.82 4.61 21.63
N THR A 89 -33.55 5.92 21.65
CA THR A 89 -34.22 6.86 20.78
C THR A 89 -33.43 6.84 19.49
N PRO A 90 -34.04 6.42 18.36
CA PRO A 90 -33.36 6.49 17.08
C PRO A 90 -32.90 7.94 16.87
N PRO A 91 -31.63 8.19 16.52
CA PRO A 91 -31.18 9.54 16.20
C PRO A 91 -32.10 10.24 15.22
N THR A 92 -32.55 11.43 15.60
CA THR A 92 -33.12 12.39 14.68
C THR A 92 -32.05 12.85 13.70
N TYR A 93 -32.36 12.76 12.40
CA TYR A 93 -31.51 13.24 11.31
C TYR A 93 -30.99 14.65 11.62
N SER A 94 -29.69 14.77 11.85
CA SER A 94 -29.01 16.04 12.04
C SER A 94 -27.99 16.20 10.93
N THR A 95 -28.08 17.29 10.18
CA THR A 95 -27.16 17.65 9.09
C THR A 95 -25.82 18.19 9.61
N SER A 96 -25.28 17.64 10.71
CA SER A 96 -24.27 18.30 11.53
C SER A 96 -23.03 17.43 11.78
N ALA A 97 -21.87 18.01 11.47
CA ALA A 97 -20.53 17.92 12.07
C ALA A 97 -20.03 16.59 12.66
N VAL A 98 -18.71 16.41 12.67
CA VAL A 98 -18.00 15.25 13.25
C VAL A 98 -18.52 14.84 14.65
N PRO A 99 -18.83 15.76 15.59
CA PRO A 99 -19.35 15.39 16.92
C PRO A 99 -20.66 14.58 16.91
N SER A 100 -21.54 14.81 15.94
CA SER A 100 -22.80 14.05 15.85
C SER A 100 -22.53 12.62 15.41
N LEU A 101 -21.67 12.43 14.39
CA LEU A 101 -21.24 11.10 13.96
C LEU A 101 -20.55 10.34 15.09
N LEU A 102 -19.65 11.00 15.84
CA LEU A 102 -19.01 10.41 17.02
C LEU A 102 -20.04 9.93 18.05
N THR A 103 -21.07 10.75 18.31
CA THR A 103 -22.12 10.43 19.27
C THR A 103 -22.91 9.19 18.84
N GLU A 104 -23.28 9.09 17.57
CA GLU A 104 -24.03 7.95 17.05
C GLU A 104 -23.22 6.65 17.03
N LEU A 105 -21.94 6.71 16.63
CA LEU A 105 -21.08 5.54 16.63
C LEU A 105 -20.76 5.05 18.05
N ARG A 106 -20.66 5.96 19.02
CA ARG A 106 -20.52 5.61 20.45
C ARG A 106 -21.77 4.98 21.04
N LYS A 107 -22.96 5.32 20.56
CA LYS A 107 -24.19 4.61 20.94
C LYS A 107 -24.21 3.23 20.30
N ALA A 108 -23.92 3.14 19.00
CA ALA A 108 -23.95 1.90 18.24
C ALA A 108 -23.03 0.81 18.83
N ARG A 109 -21.81 1.17 19.20
CA ARG A 109 -20.82 0.21 19.74
C ARG A 109 -21.23 -0.46 21.06
N ARG A 110 -22.21 0.11 21.79
CA ARG A 110 -22.73 -0.51 23.03
C ARG A 110 -23.52 -1.78 22.75
N TYR A 111 -24.03 -1.93 21.53
CA TYR A 111 -24.87 -3.05 21.13
C TYR A 111 -24.11 -4.00 20.20
N PRO A 112 -24.32 -5.32 20.31
CA PRO A 112 -23.84 -6.28 19.32
C PRO A 112 -24.38 -5.90 17.94
N GLY A 113 -23.58 -6.00 16.89
CA GLY A 113 -24.03 -5.48 15.60
C GLY A 113 -22.92 -5.36 14.57
N LYS A 114 -23.10 -4.43 13.64
CA LYS A 114 -22.03 -3.93 12.77
C LYS A 114 -22.33 -2.51 12.33
N THR A 115 -21.26 -1.75 12.14
CA THR A 115 -21.30 -0.45 11.47
C THR A 115 -20.49 -0.53 10.18
N VAL A 116 -21.03 0.03 9.10
CA VAL A 116 -20.29 0.24 7.85
C VAL A 116 -20.22 1.74 7.58
N LEU A 117 -19.01 2.27 7.44
CA LEU A 117 -18.72 3.63 7.06
C LEU A 117 -18.22 3.65 5.63
N LYS A 118 -19.04 4.14 4.71
CA LYS A 118 -18.62 4.47 3.34
C LYS A 118 -18.15 5.91 3.33
N VAL A 119 -16.96 6.15 2.80
CA VAL A 119 -16.30 7.45 2.89
C VAL A 119 -15.83 7.91 1.52
N LEU A 120 -16.03 9.19 1.22
CA LEU A 120 -15.53 9.84 0.01
C LEU A 120 -15.02 11.24 0.34
N THR A 121 -13.89 11.64 -0.26
CA THR A 121 -13.38 13.01 -0.21
C THR A 121 -13.67 13.75 -1.50
N SER A 122 -14.06 15.02 -1.39
CA SER A 122 -14.28 15.90 -2.55
C SER A 122 -13.75 17.31 -2.29
N CYS A 123 -13.59 18.10 -3.35
CA CYS A 123 -13.29 19.52 -3.23
C CYS A 123 -14.55 20.38 -3.34
N SER A 124 -14.57 21.45 -2.56
CA SER A 124 -15.43 22.61 -2.80
C SER A 124 -14.55 23.86 -2.73
N GLY A 125 -14.04 24.30 -3.89
CA GLY A 125 -13.01 25.34 -3.95
C GLY A 125 -11.68 24.83 -3.38
N SER A 126 -11.12 25.54 -2.40
CA SER A 126 -9.91 25.13 -1.68
C SER A 126 -10.17 24.19 -0.50
N THR A 127 -11.43 23.96 -0.16
CA THR A 127 -11.82 23.17 1.01
C THR A 127 -12.01 21.71 0.62
N VAL A 128 -11.38 20.82 1.39
CA VAL A 128 -11.57 19.38 1.27
C VAL A 128 -12.72 18.96 2.19
N LEU A 129 -13.75 18.39 1.60
CA LEU A 129 -14.92 17.86 2.28
C LEU A 129 -14.80 16.35 2.42
N VAL A 130 -15.22 15.83 3.56
CA VAL A 130 -15.35 14.40 3.84
C VAL A 130 -16.83 14.07 3.91
N HIS A 131 -17.28 13.19 3.02
CA HIS A 131 -18.64 12.64 3.00
C HIS A 131 -18.62 11.25 3.61
N VAL A 132 -19.44 11.03 4.63
CA VAL A 132 -19.59 9.73 5.30
C VAL A 132 -21.03 9.27 5.21
N VAL A 133 -21.26 8.19 4.47
CA VAL A 133 -22.52 7.44 4.52
C VAL A 133 -22.32 6.30 5.51
N TYR A 134 -23.12 6.25 6.56
CA TYR A 134 -23.01 5.24 7.60
C TYR A 134 -24.27 4.40 7.70
N LYS A 135 -24.08 3.11 7.90
CA LYS A 135 -25.13 2.14 8.16
C LYS A 135 -24.84 1.42 9.46
N ILE A 136 -25.78 1.47 10.40
CA ILE A 136 -25.67 0.87 11.72
C ILE A 136 -26.71 -0.23 11.83
N GLU A 137 -26.25 -1.46 12.02
CA GLU A 137 -27.09 -2.62 12.30
C GLU A 137 -26.83 -3.07 13.73
N MET A 138 -27.85 -3.05 14.58
CA MET A 138 -27.76 -3.46 15.98
C MET A 138 -28.64 -4.69 16.22
N ARG A 139 -28.18 -5.55 17.11
CA ARG A 139 -28.92 -6.71 17.61
C ARG A 139 -29.19 -6.50 19.08
N ASP A 140 -30.46 -6.41 19.43
CA ASP A 140 -30.86 -6.45 20.83
C ASP A 140 -30.72 -7.88 21.38
N ILE A 141 -30.48 -8.00 22.69
CA ILE A 141 -30.47 -9.27 23.44
C ILE A 141 -31.79 -10.03 23.25
N SER A 142 -32.90 -9.30 23.05
CA SER A 142 -34.21 -9.85 22.68
C SER A 142 -34.27 -10.52 21.29
N ARG A 143 -33.17 -10.52 20.53
CA ARG A 143 -33.02 -10.99 19.14
C ARG A 143 -33.77 -10.19 18.10
N VAL A 144 -34.35 -9.04 18.46
CA VAL A 144 -34.90 -8.11 17.47
C VAL A 144 -33.74 -7.32 16.86
N SER A 145 -33.50 -7.54 15.57
CA SER A 145 -32.54 -6.72 14.82
C SER A 145 -33.15 -5.35 14.55
N CYS A 146 -32.47 -4.29 14.99
CA CYS A 146 -32.81 -2.92 14.62
C CYS A 146 -31.77 -2.43 13.63
N ALA A 147 -32.20 -2.16 12.40
CA ALA A 147 -31.36 -1.49 11.41
C ALA A 147 -31.75 -0.02 11.39
N MET A 148 -30.76 0.85 11.60
CA MET A 148 -30.95 2.27 11.40
C MET A 148 -31.01 2.56 9.90
N PRO A 149 -31.87 3.50 9.44
CA PRO A 149 -31.76 4.02 8.10
C PRO A 149 -30.34 4.56 7.84
N GLU A 150 -29.91 4.49 6.59
CA GLU A 150 -28.59 5.03 6.21
C GLU A 150 -28.55 6.53 6.51
N GLY A 151 -27.50 6.94 7.24
CA GLY A 151 -27.25 8.33 7.56
C GLY A 151 -26.16 8.90 6.65
N LEU A 152 -26.23 10.20 6.38
CA LEU A 152 -25.21 10.94 5.64
C LEU A 152 -24.70 12.08 6.52
N CYS A 153 -23.38 12.19 6.62
CA CYS A 153 -22.69 13.31 7.24
C CYS A 153 -21.70 13.92 6.25
N THR A 154 -21.56 15.24 6.25
CA THR A 154 -20.53 15.95 5.47
C THR A 154 -19.91 17.00 6.37
N PHE A 155 -18.58 17.04 6.41
CA PHE A 155 -17.80 17.96 7.22
C PHE A 155 -16.47 18.29 6.54
N GLU A 156 -15.82 19.35 6.98
CA GLU A 156 -14.48 19.69 6.49
C GLU A 156 -13.42 18.74 7.07
N ILE A 157 -12.34 18.50 6.31
CA ILE A 157 -11.24 17.68 6.81
C ILE A 157 -10.60 18.23 8.09
N SER A 158 -10.58 19.55 8.25
CA SER A 158 -10.08 20.25 9.44
C SER A 158 -10.84 19.83 10.71
N GLU A 159 -12.16 19.63 10.62
CA GLU A 159 -12.99 19.13 11.72
C GLU A 159 -12.62 17.69 12.09
N LEU A 160 -12.35 16.85 11.09
CA LEU A 160 -11.91 15.48 11.30
C LEU A 160 -10.55 15.48 12.01
N GLU A 161 -9.58 16.25 11.51
CA GLU A 161 -8.25 16.37 12.10
C GLU A 161 -8.30 16.85 13.55
N ALA A 162 -9.14 17.85 13.84
CA ALA A 162 -9.35 18.41 15.18
C ALA A 162 -10.01 17.44 16.16
N ALA A 163 -10.75 16.43 15.68
CA ALA A 163 -11.39 15.45 16.55
C ALA A 163 -10.36 14.63 17.34
N ARG A 164 -10.27 14.86 18.64
CA ARG A 164 -9.39 14.14 19.57
C ARG A 164 -10.15 12.99 20.21
N ASP A 165 -10.45 11.95 19.42
CA ASP A 165 -10.99 10.70 19.94
C ASP A 165 -9.94 9.61 19.89
N GLY A 166 -9.89 8.77 20.92
CA GLY A 166 -9.00 7.60 20.99
C GLY A 166 -9.59 6.37 20.31
N ASP A 167 -10.80 6.48 19.76
CA ASP A 167 -11.48 5.39 19.08
C ASP A 167 -10.71 4.91 17.83
N GLN A 168 -10.44 3.61 17.75
CA GLN A 168 -9.65 3.01 16.69
C GLN A 168 -10.20 3.30 15.28
N TRP A 169 -11.52 3.25 15.08
CA TRP A 169 -12.13 3.54 13.79
C TRP A 169 -11.83 4.97 13.30
N LEU A 170 -11.72 5.94 14.21
CA LEU A 170 -11.41 7.32 13.84
C LEU A 170 -9.94 7.47 13.45
N ILE A 171 -9.05 6.80 14.19
CA ILE A 171 -7.62 6.71 13.86
C ILE A 171 -7.45 6.07 12.47
N ASP A 172 -8.14 4.96 12.22
CA ASP A 172 -8.15 4.24 10.95
C ASP A 172 -8.68 5.12 9.82
N LEU A 173 -9.78 5.85 10.05
CA LEU A 173 -10.37 6.79 9.08
C LEU A 173 -9.38 7.90 8.69
N LYS A 174 -8.74 8.54 9.68
CA LYS A 174 -7.71 9.56 9.44
C LYS A 174 -6.53 8.97 8.67
N GLY A 175 -6.08 7.78 9.07
CA GLY A 175 -4.98 7.07 8.43
C GLY A 175 -5.27 6.67 6.99
N LEU A 176 -6.52 6.29 6.70
CA LEU A 176 -7.02 5.98 5.37
C LEU A 176 -7.08 7.21 4.47
N ILE A 177 -7.73 8.29 4.93
CA ILE A 177 -7.89 9.52 4.15
C ILE A 177 -6.53 10.15 3.85
N GLY A 178 -5.65 10.26 4.85
CA GLY A 178 -4.28 10.76 4.67
C GLY A 178 -3.32 9.74 4.06
N ARG A 179 -3.77 8.49 3.86
CA ARG A 179 -2.96 7.36 3.38
C ARG A 179 -1.63 7.24 4.13
N SER A 180 -1.66 7.36 5.46
CA SER A 180 -0.48 7.49 6.30
C SER A 180 0.37 6.22 6.42
N THR A 181 -0.21 5.06 6.13
CA THR A 181 0.46 3.75 6.22
C THR A 181 0.49 3.04 4.87
N ASP A 182 1.39 2.06 4.69
CA ASP A 182 1.44 1.25 3.46
C ASP A 182 0.18 0.40 3.29
N HIS A 183 -0.44 0.01 4.41
CA HIS A 183 -1.73 -0.67 4.41
C HIS A 183 -2.85 0.24 3.85
N ALA A 184 -2.93 1.49 4.31
CA ALA A 184 -3.93 2.45 3.83
C ALA A 184 -3.79 2.75 2.34
N VAL A 185 -2.55 2.89 1.85
CA VAL A 185 -2.30 3.13 0.41
C VAL A 185 -2.75 1.93 -0.42
N ARG A 186 -2.42 0.70 0.02
CA ARG A 186 -2.84 -0.53 -0.68
C ARG A 186 -4.36 -0.69 -0.70
N HIS A 187 -5.03 -0.43 0.42
CA HIS A 187 -6.50 -0.45 0.48
C HIS A 187 -7.12 0.51 -0.55
N VAL A 188 -6.68 1.78 -0.56
CA VAL A 188 -7.20 2.77 -1.51
C VAL A 188 -6.95 2.35 -2.96
N ARG A 189 -5.77 1.79 -3.26
CA ARG A 189 -5.46 1.26 -4.59
C ARG A 189 -6.40 0.11 -4.97
N ALA A 190 -6.58 -0.88 -4.10
CA ALA A 190 -7.46 -2.02 -4.34
C ALA A 190 -8.91 -1.60 -4.61
N GLN A 191 -9.42 -0.63 -3.84
CA GLN A 191 -10.78 -0.07 -4.04
C GLN A 191 -10.96 0.60 -5.41
N LEU A 192 -9.87 1.10 -6.01
CA LEU A 192 -9.90 1.82 -7.29
C LEU A 192 -9.58 0.91 -8.48
N ASP A 193 -8.67 -0.05 -8.33
CA ASP A 193 -8.28 -1.02 -9.37
C ASP A 193 -9.48 -1.87 -9.86
N GLY A 194 -10.51 -2.06 -9.02
CA GLY A 194 -11.75 -2.74 -9.37
C GLY A 194 -12.78 -1.92 -10.16
N ARG A 195 -12.62 -0.61 -10.31
CA ARG A 195 -13.63 0.29 -10.91
C ARG A 195 -13.10 0.95 -12.17
N ARG A 196 -13.57 0.46 -13.34
CA ARG A 196 -13.26 1.04 -14.66
C ARG A 196 -13.67 2.51 -14.70
N GLY A 197 -12.75 3.39 -15.09
CA GLY A 197 -13.06 4.78 -15.47
C GLY A 197 -12.60 5.87 -14.50
N VAL A 198 -12.00 5.53 -13.35
CA VAL A 198 -11.26 6.51 -12.56
C VAL A 198 -9.80 6.46 -12.99
N ASP A 199 -9.34 7.46 -13.75
CA ASP A 199 -7.94 7.52 -14.16
C ASP A 199 -7.08 7.95 -12.98
N LEU A 200 -6.58 6.96 -12.24
CA LEU A 200 -5.65 7.14 -11.13
C LEU A 200 -4.34 7.85 -11.53
N ARG A 201 -4.07 7.99 -12.83
CA ARG A 201 -2.88 8.66 -13.37
C ARG A 201 -2.80 10.14 -12.99
N ASP A 202 -3.92 10.77 -12.63
CA ASP A 202 -3.93 12.17 -12.18
C ASP A 202 -3.54 12.36 -10.72
N VAL A 203 -3.45 11.28 -9.93
CA VAL A 203 -2.75 11.34 -8.64
C VAL A 203 -1.27 11.09 -8.93
N ASN A 204 -0.61 12.12 -9.48
CA ASN A 204 0.82 12.15 -9.78
C ASN A 204 1.65 12.09 -8.48
N ILE A 205 1.58 10.94 -7.79
CA ILE A 205 2.26 10.70 -6.54
C ILE A 205 3.69 10.30 -6.88
N ALA A 206 4.62 11.21 -6.64
CA ALA A 206 6.04 10.95 -6.71
C ALA A 206 6.47 10.01 -5.57
N TRP A 207 6.19 8.72 -5.71
CA TRP A 207 6.77 7.69 -4.85
C TRP A 207 8.27 7.56 -5.13
N LYS A 208 9.04 7.12 -4.13
CA LYS A 208 10.36 6.56 -4.43
C LYS A 208 10.20 5.38 -5.37
N PRO A 209 11.08 5.23 -6.37
CA PRO A 209 11.14 4.04 -7.21
C PRO A 209 11.14 2.80 -6.33
N ARG A 210 10.44 1.74 -6.77
CA ARG A 210 10.32 0.47 -6.03
C ARG A 210 11.68 0.04 -5.46
N ARG A 211 11.69 -0.49 -4.23
CA ARG A 211 12.89 -1.15 -3.70
C ARG A 211 13.25 -2.31 -4.62
N HIS A 212 14.30 -2.13 -5.40
CA HIS A 212 14.89 -3.23 -6.13
C HIS A 212 15.79 -4.01 -5.18
N PRO A 213 15.83 -5.35 -5.29
CA PRO A 213 16.89 -6.14 -4.70
C PRO A 213 18.25 -5.54 -5.06
N PRO A 214 19.28 -5.65 -4.20
CA PRO A 214 20.58 -5.07 -4.50
C PRO A 214 21.30 -5.90 -5.57
N TYR A 215 20.84 -5.80 -6.83
CA TYR A 215 21.36 -6.55 -7.97
C TYR A 215 22.86 -6.37 -8.10
N ARG A 216 23.35 -5.12 -7.99
CA ARG A 216 24.78 -4.82 -8.05
C ARG A 216 25.58 -5.59 -6.99
N ALA A 217 25.11 -5.62 -5.75
CA ALA A 217 25.80 -6.34 -4.67
C ALA A 217 25.75 -7.86 -4.88
N ASN A 218 24.61 -8.39 -5.35
CA ASN A 218 24.47 -9.82 -5.65
C ASN A 218 25.39 -10.26 -6.80
N ILE A 219 25.40 -9.51 -7.91
CA ILE A 219 26.26 -9.77 -9.07
C ILE A 219 27.74 -9.77 -8.64
N ARG A 220 28.16 -8.77 -7.84
CA ARG A 220 29.56 -8.67 -7.37
C ARG A 220 29.98 -9.79 -6.41
N ARG A 221 29.06 -10.31 -5.59
CA ARG A 221 29.35 -11.36 -4.60
C ARG A 221 29.24 -12.76 -5.19
N SER A 222 28.49 -12.92 -6.27
CA SER A 222 28.32 -14.22 -6.91
C SER A 222 29.62 -14.64 -7.61
N PRO A 223 30.10 -15.87 -7.36
CA PRO A 223 31.27 -16.41 -8.05
C PRO A 223 30.98 -16.77 -9.51
N ARG A 224 29.71 -16.72 -9.96
CA ARG A 224 29.30 -17.07 -11.32
C ARG A 224 29.47 -15.92 -12.30
N PHE A 225 29.49 -14.69 -11.79
CA PHE A 225 29.76 -13.52 -12.60
C PHE A 225 31.25 -13.19 -12.51
N ARG A 226 31.88 -12.96 -13.66
CA ARG A 226 33.25 -12.46 -13.71
C ARG A 226 33.20 -10.98 -14.08
N ILE A 227 33.67 -10.13 -13.18
CA ILE A 227 33.87 -8.71 -13.49
C ILE A 227 35.14 -8.62 -14.32
N LEU A 228 35.04 -8.06 -15.52
CA LEU A 228 36.14 -7.98 -16.48
C LEU A 228 36.70 -6.56 -16.50
N SER A 229 38.03 -6.46 -16.54
CA SER A 229 38.65 -5.20 -16.94
C SER A 229 38.68 -5.09 -18.47
N PRO A 230 38.81 -3.88 -19.04
CA PRO A 230 38.93 -3.72 -20.50
C PRO A 230 40.10 -4.50 -21.11
N GLU A 231 41.16 -4.74 -20.34
CA GLU A 231 42.33 -5.53 -20.75
C GLU A 231 42.04 -7.03 -20.86
N ASP A 232 41.04 -7.54 -20.12
CA ASP A 232 40.59 -8.94 -20.21
C ASP A 232 39.81 -9.23 -21.51
N LEU A 233 39.41 -8.18 -22.24
CA LEU A 233 38.58 -8.23 -23.44
C LEU A 233 39.38 -7.91 -24.71
N ARG A 234 39.05 -8.62 -25.78
CA ARG A 234 39.55 -8.32 -27.13
C ARG A 234 38.96 -6.99 -27.62
N GLU A 235 39.65 -6.29 -28.50
CA GLU A 235 39.21 -4.96 -28.96
C GLU A 235 37.80 -4.96 -29.57
N ASP A 236 37.42 -6.01 -30.30
CA ASP A 236 36.10 -6.20 -30.89
C ASP A 236 35.01 -6.53 -29.85
N GLU A 237 35.41 -6.96 -28.67
CA GLU A 237 34.55 -7.30 -27.53
C GLU A 237 34.46 -6.16 -26.50
N ARG A 238 35.11 -5.02 -26.74
CA ARG A 238 35.11 -3.90 -25.77
C ARG A 238 33.84 -3.06 -25.75
N SER A 239 32.72 -3.57 -26.27
CA SER A 239 31.45 -2.86 -26.30
C SER A 239 30.30 -3.66 -25.71
N CYS A 240 29.35 -2.95 -25.11
CA CYS A 240 28.13 -3.53 -24.58
C CYS A 240 27.17 -3.93 -25.70
N VAL A 241 26.76 -5.20 -25.72
CA VAL A 241 25.77 -5.71 -26.69
C VAL A 241 24.38 -5.05 -26.55
N ILE A 242 24.12 -4.36 -25.44
CA ILE A 242 22.82 -3.72 -25.16
C ILE A 242 22.84 -2.24 -25.52
N CYS A 243 23.75 -1.44 -24.93
CA CYS A 243 23.81 0.01 -25.19
C CYS A 243 24.79 0.40 -26.29
N GLY A 244 25.72 -0.46 -26.68
CA GLY A 244 26.78 -0.17 -27.65
C GLY A 244 27.98 0.59 -27.06
N ASP A 245 27.92 1.00 -25.78
CA ASP A 245 28.98 1.77 -25.14
C ASP A 245 30.24 0.94 -24.91
N ASN A 246 31.40 1.60 -24.93
CA ASN A 246 32.69 0.97 -24.76
C ASN A 246 33.09 0.89 -23.27
N TYR A 247 33.60 -0.27 -22.84
CA TYR A 247 34.04 -0.50 -21.45
C TYR A 247 35.31 0.27 -21.07
N ALA A 248 35.99 0.91 -22.02
CA ALA A 248 37.19 1.71 -21.77
C ALA A 248 36.91 3.03 -21.02
N SER A 249 35.64 3.37 -20.76
CA SER A 249 35.29 4.52 -19.93
C SER A 249 35.24 4.13 -18.45
N ASP A 250 35.77 4.98 -17.57
CA ASP A 250 35.87 4.74 -16.11
C ASP A 250 34.53 4.39 -15.41
N ASN A 251 33.40 4.59 -16.09
CA ASN A 251 32.06 4.38 -15.55
C ASN A 251 31.40 3.05 -15.99
N GLU A 252 31.96 2.33 -16.95
CA GLU A 252 31.31 1.17 -17.59
C GLU A 252 32.06 -0.14 -17.27
N THR A 253 31.65 -0.85 -16.21
CA THR A 253 32.25 -2.15 -15.86
C THR A 253 31.63 -3.29 -16.67
N ALA A 254 32.43 -4.03 -17.42
CA ALA A 254 31.99 -5.25 -18.11
C ALA A 254 31.77 -6.41 -17.12
N VAL A 255 30.70 -7.17 -17.34
CA VAL A 255 30.36 -8.36 -16.55
C VAL A 255 30.16 -9.53 -17.50
N GLU A 256 30.98 -10.57 -17.32
CA GLU A 256 30.77 -11.87 -17.96
C GLU A 256 29.62 -12.61 -17.28
N LEU A 257 28.67 -13.08 -18.08
CA LEU A 257 27.51 -13.83 -17.60
C LEU A 257 27.87 -15.29 -17.33
N PRO A 258 27.15 -15.97 -16.42
CA PRO A 258 27.44 -17.36 -16.01
C PRO A 258 27.47 -18.38 -17.15
N TYR A 259 26.80 -18.07 -18.26
CA TYR A 259 26.62 -18.97 -19.39
C TYR A 259 27.03 -18.31 -20.71
N GLY A 260 27.94 -18.97 -21.42
CA GLY A 260 28.26 -18.66 -22.81
C GLY A 260 29.30 -17.57 -23.04
N LYS A 261 30.08 -17.17 -22.02
CA LYS A 261 31.13 -16.13 -22.12
C LYS A 261 30.64 -14.79 -22.71
N HIS A 262 29.33 -14.57 -22.72
CA HIS A 262 28.74 -13.31 -23.15
C HIS A 262 28.94 -12.28 -22.05
N HIS A 263 29.20 -11.05 -22.43
CA HIS A 263 29.44 -9.95 -21.51
C HIS A 263 28.55 -8.75 -21.85
N MET A 264 28.24 -7.95 -20.84
CA MET A 264 27.50 -6.69 -20.97
C MET A 264 27.91 -5.75 -19.84
N CYS A 265 27.64 -4.44 -19.98
CA CYS A 265 27.94 -3.51 -18.89
C CYS A 265 27.04 -3.77 -17.67
N MET A 266 27.59 -3.55 -16.48
CA MET A 266 26.91 -3.72 -15.20
C MET A 266 25.57 -2.94 -15.15
N THR A 267 25.54 -1.73 -15.70
CA THR A 267 24.34 -0.89 -15.74
C THR A 267 23.22 -1.52 -16.56
N CYS A 268 23.53 -1.97 -17.78
CA CYS A 268 22.56 -2.67 -18.63
C CYS A 268 22.09 -3.99 -18.00
N LEU A 269 22.99 -4.76 -17.39
CA LEU A 269 22.63 -6.00 -16.70
C LEU A 269 21.63 -5.75 -15.57
N ILE A 270 21.87 -4.72 -14.74
CA ILE A 270 20.98 -4.36 -13.64
C ILE A 270 19.62 -3.90 -14.18
N GLN A 271 19.59 -2.98 -15.14
CA GLN A 271 18.34 -2.49 -15.72
C GLN A 271 17.53 -3.60 -16.39
N TRP A 272 18.21 -4.48 -17.13
CA TRP A 272 17.59 -5.64 -17.76
C TRP A 272 16.98 -6.58 -16.72
N SER A 273 17.72 -6.88 -15.65
CA SER A 273 17.27 -7.76 -14.58
C SER A 273 16.13 -7.14 -13.75
N GLN A 274 16.17 -5.83 -13.52
CA GLN A 274 15.11 -5.09 -12.83
C GLN A 274 13.82 -5.02 -13.65
N SER A 275 13.91 -4.84 -14.97
CA SER A 275 12.75 -4.73 -15.86
C SER A 275 12.05 -6.07 -16.12
N LYS A 276 12.81 -7.16 -16.20
CA LYS A 276 12.26 -8.52 -16.41
C LYS A 276 11.92 -9.23 -15.10
N GLY A 277 12.59 -8.88 -14.00
CA GLY A 277 12.55 -9.64 -12.76
C GLY A 277 13.58 -10.78 -12.75
N ALA A 278 14.05 -11.16 -11.56
CA ALA A 278 15.14 -12.12 -11.40
C ALA A 278 14.85 -13.52 -11.99
N GLN A 279 13.57 -13.95 -12.03
CA GLN A 279 13.15 -15.25 -12.60
C GLN A 279 13.25 -15.29 -14.12
N ASP A 280 12.95 -14.16 -14.78
CA ASP A 280 12.73 -14.08 -16.22
C ASP A 280 13.88 -13.35 -16.95
N ALA A 281 14.83 -12.80 -16.20
CA ALA A 281 16.03 -12.17 -16.74
C ALA A 281 16.92 -13.23 -17.40
N ASN A 282 17.03 -13.13 -18.73
CA ASN A 282 17.82 -14.03 -19.56
C ASN A 282 18.88 -13.26 -20.33
N CYS A 283 20.01 -13.92 -20.61
CA CYS A 283 21.05 -13.41 -21.49
C CYS A 283 20.45 -13.05 -22.86
N HIS A 284 20.78 -11.88 -23.38
CA HIS A 284 20.29 -11.44 -24.69
C HIS A 284 20.77 -12.36 -25.82
N SER A 285 22.00 -12.85 -25.73
CA SER A 285 22.66 -13.63 -26.78
C SER A 285 22.27 -15.10 -26.78
N CYS A 286 22.42 -15.81 -25.65
CA CYS A 286 22.14 -17.26 -25.57
C CYS A 286 20.80 -17.62 -24.94
N ARG A 287 20.03 -16.66 -24.42
CA ARG A 287 18.75 -16.88 -23.71
C ARG A 287 18.85 -17.71 -22.43
N SER A 288 20.05 -18.08 -21.97
CA SER A 288 20.26 -18.70 -20.66
C SER A 288 19.84 -17.75 -19.54
N ARG A 289 19.33 -18.32 -18.44
CA ARG A 289 18.98 -17.54 -17.24
C ARG A 289 20.20 -16.85 -16.65
N ILE A 290 20.00 -15.61 -16.21
CA ILE A 290 21.06 -14.80 -15.59
C ILE A 290 21.26 -15.22 -14.13
N SER A 291 20.17 -15.48 -13.40
CA SER A 291 20.19 -15.83 -11.98
C SER A 291 19.54 -17.17 -11.73
N GLU A 292 20.17 -18.01 -10.90
CA GLU A 292 19.61 -19.31 -10.48
C GLU A 292 20.06 -19.66 -9.05
N GLY A 293 19.42 -20.67 -8.45
CA GLY A 293 19.77 -21.18 -7.13
C GLY A 293 19.71 -20.09 -6.05
N THR A 294 20.72 -20.04 -5.19
CA THR A 294 20.79 -19.13 -4.04
C THR A 294 20.82 -17.65 -4.43
N GLU A 295 21.32 -17.31 -5.62
CA GLU A 295 21.29 -15.93 -6.14
C GLU A 295 19.87 -15.50 -6.47
N LEU A 296 19.14 -16.39 -7.14
CA LEU A 296 17.74 -16.17 -7.49
C LEU A 296 16.90 -16.02 -6.22
N GLU A 297 17.13 -16.87 -5.22
CA GLU A 297 16.49 -16.77 -3.90
C GLU A 297 16.83 -15.44 -3.21
N SER A 298 18.12 -15.05 -3.17
CA SER A 298 18.56 -13.78 -2.60
C SER A 298 17.91 -12.58 -3.29
N LEU A 299 17.83 -12.60 -4.62
CA LEU A 299 17.19 -11.54 -5.40
C LEU A 299 15.67 -11.52 -5.25
N GLN A 300 15.02 -12.67 -5.05
CA GLN A 300 13.56 -12.73 -4.87
C GLN A 300 13.11 -12.38 -3.45
N PHE A 301 13.83 -12.90 -2.47
CA PHE A 301 13.40 -12.90 -1.07
C PHE A 301 14.24 -11.96 -0.19
N GLY A 302 15.30 -11.37 -0.73
CA GLY A 302 16.23 -10.52 0.04
C GLY A 302 17.04 -11.32 1.07
N THR A 303 17.01 -12.65 1.02
CA THR A 303 17.75 -13.54 1.91
C THR A 303 19.22 -13.51 1.49
N SER A 304 20.06 -12.73 2.17
CA SER A 304 21.50 -12.90 1.97
C SER A 304 21.86 -14.30 2.47
N ALA A 305 22.39 -15.15 1.58
CA ALA A 305 22.93 -16.45 1.99
C ALA A 305 24.11 -16.31 2.98
N THR A 306 24.64 -15.10 3.14
CA THR A 306 25.75 -14.77 4.04
C THR A 306 25.59 -13.33 4.57
N ASP A 307 25.30 -13.23 5.86
CA ASP A 307 25.40 -12.05 6.74
C ASP A 307 24.30 -10.94 6.63
N PRO A 308 23.42 -10.80 7.65
CA PRO A 308 22.44 -9.70 7.76
C PRO A 308 23.08 -8.32 8.01
N LYS A 309 24.36 -8.25 8.41
CA LYS A 309 25.02 -6.97 8.77
C LYS A 309 25.50 -6.16 7.56
N ALA A 310 25.48 -6.73 6.36
CA ALA A 310 26.05 -6.10 5.16
C ALA A 310 25.08 -5.18 4.38
N TYR A 311 23.89 -4.89 4.93
CA TYR A 311 22.92 -3.97 4.33
C TYR A 311 23.04 -2.52 4.81
N ASN A 312 24.05 -2.19 5.62
CA ASN A 312 24.51 -0.82 5.79
C ASN A 312 25.48 -0.50 4.64
N ILE A 313 24.94 -0.23 3.45
CA ILE A 313 25.69 0.47 2.42
C ILE A 313 24.95 1.78 2.20
N GLU A 314 25.61 2.83 2.66
CA GLU A 314 25.30 4.21 2.36
C GLU A 314 25.06 4.34 0.86
N ASP A 315 23.88 4.84 0.51
CA ASP A 315 23.47 5.24 -0.83
C ASP A 315 24.25 6.53 -1.18
N GLU A 316 25.58 6.45 -1.19
CA GLU A 316 26.47 7.50 -1.70
C GLU A 316 26.39 7.49 -3.22
N GLY A 317 25.34 8.11 -3.77
CA GLY A 317 25.21 8.18 -5.22
C GLY A 317 23.87 8.62 -5.76
N ASN A 318 23.11 9.46 -5.04
CA ASN A 318 21.98 10.16 -5.63
C ASN A 318 22.19 11.68 -5.54
N GLN A 319 23.27 12.14 -6.18
CA GLN A 319 23.40 13.53 -6.62
C GLN A 319 23.18 13.56 -8.13
N HIS A 320 22.26 14.44 -8.54
CA HIS A 320 21.89 14.80 -9.92
C HIS A 320 20.76 13.99 -10.59
N TYR A 321 19.53 14.33 -10.22
CA TYR A 321 18.53 14.72 -11.23
C TYR A 321 17.96 16.09 -10.83
N LYS A 322 18.19 17.09 -11.68
CA LYS A 322 17.49 18.39 -11.68
C LYS A 322 16.28 18.27 -12.59
#